data_AF-A0A5D0PS92-F1
#
_entry.id   AF-A0A5D0PS92-F1
#
_cell.length_a   1.000
_cell.length_b   1.000
_cell.length_c   1.000
_cell.angle_alpha   90.00
_cell.angle_beta   90.00
_cell.angle_gamma   90.00
#
_symmetry.space_group_name_H-M   'P 1'
#
loop_
_entity.id
_entity.type
_entity.pdbx_description
1 polymer ?
#
loop_
_entity_poly.entity_id
_entity_poly.type
_entity_poly.pdbx_seq_one_letter_code
_entity_poly.pdbx_strand_id
1 'polypeptide(L)'
;MRRRVGGDGGHVDRLLAAASACWGNSPGGDGCVVAEAYDEDLRIVARTLTVARAVCGLLSARLAVLTRAEWMPLARAYGAVQDPRPEAPPLALVTSRADRAVARDLPVVHVHGTGTLQAYALFPDQGPCSMGDELPARIGAFFERHVWPHRDLIRPSAERVAWRARSDYQVRTDTERRQLRHHGCARLGIDADRPTIAVFRHTPDRDTELFDATVDYAAADESANWLFHDPVPAAGHPRIRCVGATLSTTMSWSMTDVAVAFGDSDLPGFGIPVIQAGWAEGGACGAAHVPGSPYEHRRLLADAIAKQAKGEPVLGPEQRERARLWLWLRRCGSDVPSQLLPHWEQADDYARALAVNLRHVEPGGDPLYAAVRRMWERREPMLTRFDFHDPAALIPLGNAR
;
A
#
# COMPACT_ATOMS: atom_id res chain seq x y z
N MET A 1 -17.13 14.74 -17.42
CA MET A 1 -16.70 15.56 -18.57
C MET A 1 -15.84 14.66 -19.48
N ARG A 2 -16.39 14.22 -20.62
CA ARG A 2 -15.74 13.28 -21.56
C ARG A 2 -14.60 13.99 -22.30
N ARG A 3 -13.34 13.65 -22.02
CA ARG A 3 -12.22 13.91 -22.94
C ARG A 3 -11.98 12.64 -23.76
N ARG A 4 -12.43 12.65 -25.01
CA ARG A 4 -11.80 11.83 -26.06
C ARG A 4 -10.43 12.43 -26.29
N VAL A 5 -9.37 11.68 -26.00
CA VAL A 5 -7.98 12.03 -26.31
C VAL A 5 -7.80 11.90 -27.83
N GLY A 6 -7.82 13.03 -28.52
CA GLY A 6 -7.37 13.11 -29.91
C GLY A 6 -5.84 13.04 -29.95
N GLY A 7 -5.30 11.89 -30.33
CA GLY A 7 -3.84 11.64 -30.45
C GLY A 7 -3.40 10.22 -30.07
N ASP A 8 -4.23 9.48 -29.32
CA ASP A 8 -3.82 8.29 -28.56
C ASP A 8 -3.79 6.96 -29.35
N GLY A 9 -4.49 6.87 -30.48
CA GLY A 9 -4.67 5.60 -31.21
C GLY A 9 -3.35 4.93 -31.63
N GLY A 10 -2.37 5.75 -32.06
CA GLY A 10 -1.07 5.22 -32.51
C GLY A 10 -0.19 4.67 -31.38
N HIS A 11 -0.40 5.09 -30.13
CA HIS A 11 0.35 4.53 -28.99
C HIS A 11 -0.23 3.20 -28.52
N VAL A 12 -1.56 3.09 -28.52
CA VAL A 12 -2.25 1.83 -28.19
C VAL A 12 -1.91 0.74 -29.20
N ASP A 13 -1.97 1.03 -30.51
CA ASP A 13 -1.63 0.02 -31.54
C ASP A 13 -0.18 -0.46 -31.43
N ARG A 14 0.76 0.47 -31.15
CA ARG A 14 2.18 0.13 -30.93
C ARG A 14 2.37 -0.73 -29.69
N LEU A 15 1.60 -0.48 -28.63
CA LEU A 15 1.60 -1.27 -27.41
C LEU A 15 1.09 -2.69 -27.68
N LEU A 16 -0.05 -2.83 -28.36
CA LEU A 16 -0.63 -4.14 -28.69
C LEU A 16 0.32 -4.98 -29.55
N ALA A 17 0.96 -4.37 -30.54
CA ALA A 17 1.98 -5.03 -31.36
C ALA A 17 3.21 -5.45 -30.53
N ALA A 18 3.70 -4.56 -29.65
CA ALA A 18 4.85 -4.85 -28.80
C ALA A 18 4.55 -5.97 -27.79
N ALA A 19 3.38 -5.95 -27.15
CA ALA A 19 2.93 -7.00 -26.24
C ALA A 19 2.82 -8.35 -26.96
N SER A 20 2.19 -8.37 -28.14
CA SER A 20 2.05 -9.60 -28.93
C SER A 20 3.42 -10.17 -29.34
N ALA A 21 4.38 -9.32 -29.71
CA ALA A 21 5.73 -9.75 -30.06
C ALA A 21 6.54 -10.25 -28.85
N CYS A 22 6.41 -9.57 -27.71
CA CYS A 22 7.10 -9.90 -26.46
C CYS A 22 6.69 -11.28 -25.93
N TRP A 23 5.40 -11.60 -26.01
CA TRP A 23 4.84 -12.80 -25.41
C TRP A 23 4.49 -13.90 -26.40
N GLY A 24 4.33 -13.58 -27.68
CA GLY A 24 4.07 -14.52 -28.77
C GLY A 24 2.77 -15.30 -28.56
N ASN A 25 2.89 -16.51 -28.01
CA ASN A 25 1.80 -17.46 -27.83
C ASN A 25 1.17 -17.39 -26.43
N SER A 26 -0.05 -17.91 -26.30
CA SER A 26 -0.68 -18.14 -24.99
C SER A 26 0.15 -19.10 -24.15
N PRO A 27 0.32 -18.86 -22.83
CA PRO A 27 0.91 -19.86 -21.96
C PRO A 27 0.04 -21.13 -22.02
N GLY A 28 0.69 -22.29 -22.17
CA GLY A 28 0.02 -23.57 -22.38
C GLY A 28 -0.23 -24.33 -21.08
N GLY A 29 -0.98 -25.44 -21.16
CA GLY A 29 -1.24 -26.38 -20.07
C GLY A 29 -2.73 -26.60 -19.78
N ASP A 30 -3.01 -27.60 -18.96
CA ASP A 30 -4.38 -28.07 -18.72
C ASP A 30 -5.15 -27.13 -17.79
N GLY A 31 -4.45 -26.55 -16.80
CA GLY A 31 -5.00 -25.60 -15.83
C GLY A 31 -5.14 -24.17 -16.35
N CYS A 32 -5.77 -23.32 -15.54
CA CYS A 32 -6.04 -21.92 -15.87
C CYS A 32 -5.71 -20.99 -14.68
N VAL A 33 -5.09 -19.85 -14.96
CA VAL A 33 -4.99 -18.70 -14.06
C VAL A 33 -5.97 -17.63 -14.55
N VAL A 34 -6.80 -17.12 -13.64
CA VAL A 34 -7.77 -16.07 -13.94
C VAL A 34 -7.20 -14.72 -13.53
N ALA A 35 -7.23 -13.75 -14.44
CA ALA A 35 -6.87 -12.37 -14.17
C ALA A 35 -8.11 -11.46 -14.20
N GLU A 36 -8.39 -10.77 -13.10
CA GLU A 36 -9.43 -9.75 -13.01
C GLU A 36 -8.82 -8.37 -13.21
N ALA A 37 -8.94 -7.83 -14.43
CA ALA A 37 -8.35 -6.57 -14.85
C ALA A 37 -9.43 -5.57 -15.27
N TYR A 38 -10.36 -5.26 -14.36
CA TYR A 38 -11.52 -4.40 -14.64
C TYR A 38 -11.28 -2.89 -14.47
N ASP A 39 -10.04 -2.50 -14.17
CA ASP A 39 -9.70 -1.10 -13.90
C ASP A 39 -9.87 -0.19 -15.13
N GLU A 40 -10.06 1.11 -14.89
CA GLU A 40 -10.06 2.11 -15.96
C GLU A 40 -8.63 2.56 -16.31
N ASP A 41 -7.69 2.35 -15.39
CA ASP A 41 -6.30 2.73 -15.54
C ASP A 41 -5.48 1.62 -16.22
N LEU A 42 -4.94 1.93 -17.41
CA LEU A 42 -4.05 1.04 -18.16
C LEU A 42 -2.89 0.51 -17.31
N ARG A 43 -2.36 1.32 -16.38
CA ARG A 43 -1.23 0.94 -15.52
C ARG A 43 -1.59 -0.24 -14.63
N ILE A 44 -2.79 -0.22 -14.06
CA ILE A 44 -3.30 -1.29 -13.20
C ILE A 44 -3.57 -2.53 -14.03
N VAL A 45 -4.19 -2.38 -15.21
CA VAL A 45 -4.49 -3.47 -16.14
C VAL A 45 -3.20 -4.16 -16.58
N ALA A 46 -2.21 -3.42 -17.08
CA ALA A 46 -0.94 -3.96 -17.55
C ALA A 46 -0.22 -4.73 -16.45
N ARG A 47 -0.13 -4.19 -15.23
CA ARG A 47 0.49 -4.88 -14.09
C ARG A 47 -0.20 -6.18 -13.73
N THR A 48 -1.53 -6.16 -13.68
CA THR A 48 -2.34 -7.35 -13.37
C THR A 48 -2.10 -8.44 -14.41
N LEU A 49 -2.08 -8.08 -15.70
CA LEU A 49 -1.81 -9.01 -16.79
C LEU A 49 -0.37 -9.53 -16.77
N THR A 50 0.63 -8.69 -16.49
CA THR A 50 2.04 -9.12 -16.39
C THR A 50 2.25 -10.10 -15.24
N VAL A 51 1.68 -9.83 -14.07
CA VAL A 51 1.74 -10.77 -12.92
C VAL A 51 1.01 -12.07 -13.25
N ALA A 52 -0.19 -12.00 -13.82
CA ALA A 52 -0.94 -13.19 -14.21
C ALA A 52 -0.16 -14.04 -15.23
N ARG A 53 0.51 -13.40 -16.19
CA ARG A 53 1.39 -14.07 -17.16
C ARG A 53 2.59 -14.74 -16.47
N ALA A 54 3.21 -14.09 -15.50
CA ALA A 54 4.29 -14.68 -14.72
C ALA A 54 3.83 -15.93 -13.93
N VAL A 55 2.64 -15.86 -13.30
CA VAL A 55 2.03 -17.00 -12.61
C VAL A 55 1.67 -18.12 -13.59
N CYS A 56 1.15 -17.80 -14.77
CA CYS A 56 0.88 -18.79 -15.83
C CYS A 56 2.14 -19.55 -16.25
N GLY A 57 3.27 -18.84 -16.44
CA GLY A 57 4.54 -19.46 -16.80
C GLY A 57 5.05 -20.40 -15.70
N LEU A 58 4.92 -19.99 -14.44
CA LEU A 58 5.31 -20.82 -13.30
C LEU A 58 4.47 -22.10 -13.17
N LEU A 59 3.15 -21.98 -13.36
CA LEU A 59 2.21 -23.09 -13.21
C LEU A 59 2.03 -23.92 -14.48
N SER A 60 2.65 -23.51 -15.59
CA SER A 60 2.34 -24.05 -16.92
C SER A 60 0.83 -24.09 -17.14
N ALA A 61 0.19 -22.92 -17.07
CA ALA A 61 -1.25 -22.75 -17.12
C ALA A 61 -1.68 -21.73 -18.18
N ARG A 62 -2.93 -21.86 -18.66
CA ARG A 62 -3.54 -20.89 -19.58
C ARG A 62 -3.97 -19.61 -18.85
N LEU A 63 -3.88 -18.48 -19.54
CA LEU A 63 -4.36 -17.19 -19.03
C LEU A 63 -5.81 -16.95 -19.46
N ALA A 64 -6.74 -16.88 -18.49
CA ALA A 64 -8.09 -16.37 -18.72
C ALA A 64 -8.21 -14.97 -18.13
N VAL A 65 -8.81 -14.03 -18.87
CA VAL A 65 -8.91 -12.63 -18.43
C VAL A 65 -10.35 -12.17 -18.37
N LEU A 66 -10.74 -11.74 -17.17
CA LEU A 66 -11.99 -11.06 -16.87
C LEU A 66 -11.72 -9.55 -16.88
N THR A 67 -12.20 -8.86 -17.91
CA THR A 67 -11.89 -7.43 -18.12
C THR A 67 -13.01 -6.70 -18.87
N ARG A 68 -12.88 -5.38 -18.97
CA ARG A 68 -13.74 -4.51 -19.80
C ARG A 68 -13.46 -4.75 -21.28
N ALA A 69 -14.47 -4.54 -22.13
CA ALA A 69 -14.33 -4.74 -23.58
C ALA A 69 -13.17 -3.94 -24.20
N GLU A 70 -12.91 -2.74 -23.69
CA GLU A 70 -11.81 -1.87 -24.13
C GLU A 70 -10.42 -2.47 -23.91
N TRP A 71 -10.24 -3.33 -22.92
CA TRP A 71 -8.95 -3.96 -22.59
C TRP A 71 -8.79 -5.36 -23.18
N MET A 72 -9.83 -5.91 -23.80
CA MET A 72 -9.78 -7.23 -24.44
C MET A 72 -8.66 -7.35 -25.50
N PRO A 73 -8.39 -6.34 -26.36
CA PRO A 73 -7.27 -6.41 -27.29
C PRO A 73 -5.91 -6.57 -26.56
N LEU A 74 -5.73 -5.86 -25.45
CA LEU A 74 -4.52 -5.96 -24.64
C LEU A 74 -4.42 -7.33 -23.97
N ALA A 75 -5.51 -7.83 -23.39
CA ALA A 75 -5.56 -9.18 -22.81
C ALA A 75 -5.14 -10.25 -23.83
N ARG A 76 -5.64 -10.16 -25.07
CA ARG A 76 -5.24 -11.07 -26.17
C ARG A 76 -3.77 -10.92 -26.54
N ALA A 77 -3.23 -9.70 -26.56
CA ALA A 77 -1.81 -9.47 -26.79
C ALA A 77 -0.92 -10.06 -25.67
N TYR A 78 -1.46 -10.18 -24.45
CA TYR A 78 -0.88 -10.93 -23.34
C TYR A 78 -1.16 -12.44 -23.41
N GLY A 79 -1.77 -12.94 -24.48
CA GLY A 79 -2.05 -14.36 -24.72
C GLY A 79 -3.27 -14.91 -23.99
N ALA A 80 -4.24 -14.07 -23.60
CA ALA A 80 -5.49 -14.53 -23.03
C ALA A 80 -6.26 -15.47 -23.99
N VAL A 81 -6.87 -16.52 -23.45
CA VAL A 81 -7.76 -17.42 -24.20
C VAL A 81 -9.06 -16.72 -24.58
N GLN A 82 -9.70 -17.17 -25.66
CA GLN A 82 -10.92 -16.53 -26.20
C GLN A 82 -12.15 -16.70 -25.31
N ASP A 83 -12.30 -17.86 -24.65
CA ASP A 83 -13.34 -18.09 -23.65
C ASP A 83 -12.74 -17.92 -22.25
N PRO A 84 -13.08 -16.85 -21.52
CA PRO A 84 -12.52 -16.60 -20.20
C PRO A 84 -13.13 -17.48 -19.11
N ARG A 85 -14.17 -18.29 -19.41
CA ARG A 85 -14.76 -19.19 -18.41
C ARG A 85 -13.95 -20.49 -18.35
N PRO A 86 -13.28 -20.77 -17.23
CA PRO A 86 -12.53 -22.01 -17.10
C PRO A 86 -13.51 -23.17 -16.90
N GLU A 87 -13.30 -24.27 -17.62
CA GLU A 87 -14.10 -25.52 -17.50
C GLU A 87 -13.82 -26.25 -16.17
N ALA A 88 -12.66 -25.99 -15.58
CA ALA A 88 -12.22 -26.52 -14.28
C ALA A 88 -11.95 -25.35 -13.30
N PRO A 89 -11.90 -25.60 -11.98
CA PRO A 89 -11.52 -24.57 -11.02
C PRO A 89 -10.16 -23.95 -11.37
N PRO A 90 -10.02 -22.61 -11.30
CA PRO A 90 -8.76 -21.97 -11.64
C PRO A 90 -7.70 -22.29 -10.58
N LEU A 91 -6.44 -22.40 -11.03
CA LEU A 91 -5.28 -22.65 -10.18
C LEU A 91 -4.90 -21.44 -9.34
N ALA A 92 -5.24 -20.23 -9.81
CA ALA A 92 -4.97 -18.98 -9.14
C ALA A 92 -5.89 -17.86 -9.64
N LEU A 93 -6.11 -16.87 -8.79
CA LEU A 93 -6.71 -15.58 -9.15
C LEU A 93 -5.68 -14.47 -9.02
N VAL A 94 -5.51 -13.67 -10.05
CA VAL A 94 -4.70 -12.44 -10.02
C VAL A 94 -5.62 -11.25 -10.21
N THR A 95 -5.65 -10.31 -9.28
CA THR A 95 -6.68 -9.26 -9.27
C THR A 95 -6.17 -7.95 -8.70
N SER A 96 -6.60 -6.83 -9.27
CA SER A 96 -6.41 -5.50 -8.67
C SER A 96 -7.55 -5.06 -7.75
N ARG A 97 -8.57 -5.91 -7.57
CA ARG A 97 -9.82 -5.58 -6.85
C ARG A 97 -10.21 -6.64 -5.82
N ALA A 98 -9.25 -7.18 -5.10
CA ALA A 98 -9.59 -8.21 -4.13
C ALA A 98 -10.45 -7.62 -2.99
N ASP A 99 -11.67 -8.16 -2.87
CA ASP A 99 -12.55 -7.89 -1.75
C ASP A 99 -11.93 -8.47 -0.48
N ARG A 100 -11.74 -7.61 0.52
CA ARG A 100 -11.06 -7.95 1.77
C ARG A 100 -11.85 -8.95 2.60
N ALA A 101 -13.19 -8.94 2.50
CA ALA A 101 -14.06 -9.77 3.31
C ALA A 101 -14.30 -11.17 2.72
N VAL A 102 -13.99 -11.38 1.45
CA VAL A 102 -14.31 -12.63 0.74
C VAL A 102 -13.20 -13.64 0.95
N ALA A 103 -13.50 -14.71 1.69
CA ALA A 103 -12.63 -15.89 1.76
C ALA A 103 -12.57 -16.60 0.40
N ARG A 104 -11.39 -17.12 0.05
CA ARG A 104 -11.14 -17.79 -1.24
C ARG A 104 -10.47 -19.14 -1.05
N ASP A 105 -10.98 -20.16 -1.70
CA ASP A 105 -10.44 -21.53 -1.62
C ASP A 105 -9.28 -21.80 -2.60
N LEU A 106 -8.75 -20.73 -3.21
CA LEU A 106 -7.69 -20.79 -4.22
C LEU A 106 -6.66 -19.67 -3.97
N PRO A 107 -5.41 -19.83 -4.43
CA PRO A 107 -4.38 -18.80 -4.28
C PRO A 107 -4.77 -17.48 -4.95
N VAL A 108 -4.70 -16.37 -4.19
CA VAL A 108 -5.00 -15.02 -4.69
C VAL A 108 -3.73 -14.19 -4.71
N VAL A 109 -3.44 -13.56 -5.84
CA VAL A 109 -2.40 -12.53 -5.97
C VAL A 109 -3.07 -11.18 -6.21
N HIS A 110 -3.06 -10.33 -5.18
CA HIS A 110 -3.57 -8.97 -5.26
C HIS A 110 -2.48 -8.02 -5.75
N VAL A 111 -2.67 -7.47 -6.95
CA VAL A 111 -1.71 -6.52 -7.55
C VAL A 111 -2.06 -5.10 -7.11
N HIS A 112 -1.10 -4.41 -6.51
CA HIS A 112 -1.27 -3.09 -5.90
C HIS A 112 -0.04 -2.19 -6.13
N GLY A 113 -0.12 -0.94 -5.67
CA GLY A 113 1.04 -0.06 -5.48
C GLY A 113 1.20 1.02 -6.54
N THR A 114 1.91 2.08 -6.15
CA THR A 114 2.24 3.24 -7.01
C THR A 114 3.73 3.29 -7.37
N GLY A 115 4.46 2.19 -7.19
CA GLY A 115 5.86 2.02 -7.60
C GLY A 115 5.99 1.45 -9.02
N THR A 116 6.89 0.47 -9.20
CA THR A 116 6.96 -0.34 -10.42
C THR A 116 5.94 -1.48 -10.38
N LEU A 117 6.05 -2.35 -9.38
CA LEU A 117 5.13 -3.45 -9.15
C LEU A 117 5.18 -3.93 -7.70
N GLN A 118 4.00 -3.96 -7.07
CA GLN A 118 3.80 -4.61 -5.79
C GLN A 118 2.65 -5.61 -5.92
N ALA A 119 2.76 -6.70 -5.18
CA ALA A 119 1.68 -7.66 -5.09
C ALA A 119 1.69 -8.33 -3.73
N TYR A 120 0.50 -8.69 -3.26
CA TYR A 120 0.27 -9.49 -2.07
C TYR A 120 -0.27 -10.84 -2.48
N ALA A 121 0.07 -11.89 -1.75
CA ALA A 121 -0.41 -13.23 -2.04
C ALA A 121 -1.01 -13.88 -0.80
N LEU A 122 -2.12 -14.58 -1.01
CA LEU A 122 -2.70 -15.48 -0.03
C LEU A 122 -2.77 -16.88 -0.63
N PHE A 123 -2.33 -17.85 0.15
CA PHE A 123 -2.36 -19.25 -0.22
C PHE A 123 -3.28 -20.02 0.76
N PRO A 124 -4.25 -20.81 0.25
CA PRO A 124 -5.24 -21.50 1.08
C PRO A 124 -4.66 -22.67 1.89
N ASP A 125 -3.49 -23.17 1.50
CA ASP A 125 -2.74 -24.18 2.27
C ASP A 125 -2.16 -23.64 3.59
N GLN A 126 -2.24 -22.32 3.83
CA GLN A 126 -1.77 -21.66 5.05
C GLN A 126 -2.91 -21.25 6.01
N GLY A 127 -4.16 -21.63 5.75
CA GLY A 127 -5.33 -21.25 6.55
C GLY A 127 -6.33 -20.40 5.78
N PRO A 128 -7.28 -19.72 6.48
CA PRO A 128 -8.28 -18.87 5.85
C PRO A 128 -7.67 -17.85 4.88
N CYS A 129 -8.42 -17.47 3.85
CA CYS A 129 -7.94 -16.65 2.72
C CYS A 129 -8.77 -15.38 2.53
N SER A 130 -9.10 -14.67 3.61
CA SER A 130 -9.62 -13.30 3.53
C SER A 130 -8.44 -12.32 3.64
N MET A 131 -8.33 -11.36 2.73
CA MET A 131 -7.27 -10.34 2.83
C MET A 131 -7.47 -9.40 4.03
N GLY A 132 -8.71 -9.20 4.46
CA GLY A 132 -9.05 -8.39 5.62
C GLY A 132 -8.40 -8.93 6.89
N ASP A 133 -8.60 -10.21 7.15
CA ASP A 133 -8.27 -10.78 8.46
C ASP A 133 -6.83 -11.32 8.50
N GLU A 134 -6.36 -11.91 7.40
CA GLU A 134 -5.15 -12.75 7.41
C GLU A 134 -3.91 -12.03 6.88
N LEU A 135 -4.07 -11.14 5.90
CA LEU A 135 -2.93 -10.54 5.22
C LEU A 135 -2.02 -9.74 6.17
N PRO A 136 -2.53 -8.85 7.04
CA PRO A 136 -1.67 -8.10 7.97
C PRO A 136 -0.88 -9.03 8.89
N ALA A 137 -1.51 -10.08 9.43
CA ALA A 137 -0.86 -11.04 10.31
C ALA A 137 0.26 -11.82 9.60
N ARG A 138 0.02 -12.27 8.36
CA ARG A 138 1.03 -12.97 7.55
C ARG A 138 2.19 -12.04 7.19
N ILE A 139 1.91 -10.79 6.83
CA ILE A 139 2.93 -9.76 6.57
C ILE A 139 3.75 -9.49 7.83
N GLY A 140 3.11 -9.33 8.99
CA GLY A 140 3.80 -9.15 10.28
C GLY A 140 4.70 -10.34 10.61
N ALA A 141 4.21 -11.56 10.42
CA ALA A 141 5.00 -12.77 10.65
C ALA A 141 6.19 -12.90 9.68
N PHE A 142 6.05 -12.46 8.43
CA PHE A 142 7.18 -12.35 7.50
C PHE A 142 8.18 -11.28 7.95
N PHE A 143 7.67 -10.11 8.34
CA PHE A 143 8.48 -8.99 8.82
C PHE A 143 9.34 -9.38 10.03
N GLU A 144 8.74 -9.99 11.07
CA GLU A 144 9.47 -10.44 12.27
C GLU A 144 10.56 -11.47 11.94
N ARG A 145 10.27 -12.41 11.04
CA ARG A 145 11.17 -13.52 10.73
C ARG A 145 12.30 -13.14 9.77
N HIS A 146 12.03 -12.25 8.82
CA HIS A 146 12.91 -12.06 7.66
C HIS A 146 13.38 -10.62 7.48
N VAL A 147 12.73 -9.62 8.07
CA VAL A 147 13.10 -8.21 7.88
C VAL A 147 13.72 -7.64 9.16
N TRP A 148 13.04 -7.83 10.29
CA TRP A 148 13.47 -7.33 11.60
C TRP A 148 14.87 -7.80 12.03
N PRO A 149 15.29 -9.06 11.81
CA PRO A 149 16.63 -9.52 12.18
C PRO A 149 17.74 -8.80 11.41
N HIS A 150 17.43 -8.24 10.23
CA HIS A 150 18.38 -7.53 9.37
C HIS A 150 18.26 -6.00 9.47
N ARG A 151 17.56 -5.49 10.51
CA ARG A 151 17.31 -4.05 10.68
C ARG A 151 18.56 -3.19 10.64
N ASP A 152 19.67 -3.61 11.26
CA ASP A 152 20.91 -2.82 11.29
C ASP A 152 21.49 -2.63 9.88
N LEU A 153 21.40 -3.66 9.03
CA LEU A 153 21.85 -3.62 7.64
C LEU A 153 20.95 -2.74 6.76
N ILE A 154 19.63 -2.77 7.01
CA ILE A 154 18.62 -2.03 6.24
C ILE A 154 18.53 -0.57 6.70
N ARG A 155 18.87 -0.26 7.96
CA ARG A 155 18.68 1.03 8.62
C ARG A 155 19.10 2.24 7.76
N PRO A 156 20.30 2.29 7.14
CA PRO A 156 20.69 3.45 6.33
C PRO A 156 19.73 3.71 5.15
N SER A 157 19.26 2.64 4.52
CA SER A 157 18.28 2.73 3.43
C SER A 157 16.90 3.13 3.94
N ALA A 158 16.48 2.62 5.11
CA ALA A 158 15.22 2.99 5.72
C ALA A 158 15.18 4.48 6.13
N GLU A 159 16.27 5.02 6.67
CA GLU A 159 16.40 6.46 6.96
C GLU A 159 16.25 7.31 5.70
N ARG A 160 16.92 6.92 4.60
CA ARG A 160 16.82 7.63 3.32
C ARG A 160 15.41 7.63 2.76
N VAL A 161 14.72 6.49 2.81
CA VAL A 161 13.33 6.40 2.34
C VAL A 161 12.42 7.26 3.21
N ALA A 162 12.57 7.21 4.54
CA ALA A 162 11.81 8.07 5.44
C ALA A 162 12.07 9.56 5.15
N TRP A 163 13.32 9.96 4.90
CA TRP A 163 13.65 11.34 4.54
C TRP A 163 13.05 11.78 3.21
N ARG A 164 13.09 10.93 2.18
CA ARG A 164 12.46 11.21 0.88
C ARG A 164 10.94 11.27 0.97
N ALA A 165 10.32 10.33 1.69
CA ALA A 165 8.87 10.31 1.89
C ALA A 165 8.36 11.51 2.70
N ARG A 166 9.24 12.12 3.50
CA ARG A 166 8.99 13.37 4.23
C ARG A 166 9.04 14.61 3.33
N SER A 167 9.28 14.53 2.02
CA SER A 167 9.40 15.70 1.14
C SER A 167 8.21 16.67 1.21
N ASP A 168 7.01 16.14 1.48
CA ASP A 168 5.77 16.91 1.61
C ASP A 168 5.59 17.54 3.02
N TYR A 169 6.44 17.14 3.98
CA TYR A 169 6.53 17.62 5.36
C TYR A 169 7.87 18.33 5.59
N GLN A 170 7.92 19.62 5.24
CA GLN A 170 9.18 20.37 5.12
C GLN A 170 9.74 20.92 6.44
N VAL A 171 9.16 20.56 7.58
CA VAL A 171 9.60 21.00 8.90
C VAL A 171 10.93 20.33 9.24
N ARG A 172 11.96 21.11 9.62
CA ARG A 172 13.32 20.61 9.92
C ARG A 172 13.66 20.70 11.41
N THR A 173 13.03 21.61 12.14
CA THR A 173 13.32 21.84 13.56
C THR A 173 12.06 21.85 14.42
N ASP A 174 12.21 21.58 15.73
CA ASP A 174 11.11 21.69 16.68
C ASP A 174 10.59 23.11 16.82
N THR A 175 11.45 24.11 16.62
CA THR A 175 11.04 25.53 16.62
C THR A 175 10.14 25.84 15.43
N GLU A 176 10.51 25.41 14.23
CA GLU A 176 9.64 25.54 13.04
C GLU A 176 8.31 24.80 13.26
N ARG A 177 8.37 23.58 13.82
CA ARG A 177 7.15 22.81 14.16
C ARG A 177 6.24 23.61 15.09
N ARG A 178 6.80 24.16 16.18
CA ARG A 178 6.04 24.96 17.16
C ARG A 178 5.43 26.22 16.53
N GLN A 179 6.16 26.93 15.68
CA GLN A 179 5.66 28.13 15.01
C GLN A 179 4.50 27.80 14.05
N LEU A 180 4.67 26.76 13.23
CA LEU A 180 3.61 26.29 12.33
C LEU A 180 2.39 25.79 13.10
N ARG A 181 2.61 25.07 14.21
CA ARG A 181 1.54 24.65 15.10
C ARG A 181 0.72 25.83 15.62
N HIS A 182 1.36 26.84 16.19
CA HIS A 182 0.67 28.02 16.72
C HIS A 182 -0.11 28.75 15.60
N HIS A 183 0.51 28.91 14.44
CA HIS A 183 -0.14 29.53 13.29
C HIS A 183 -1.37 28.73 12.82
N GLY A 184 -1.24 27.41 12.67
CA GLY A 184 -2.32 26.54 12.24
C GLY A 184 -3.47 26.46 13.25
N CYS A 185 -3.14 26.32 14.54
CA CYS A 185 -4.13 26.29 15.62
C CYS A 185 -4.90 27.61 15.71
N ALA A 186 -4.20 28.76 15.60
CA ALA A 186 -4.85 30.06 15.56
C ALA A 186 -5.79 30.21 14.36
N ARG A 187 -5.40 29.75 13.17
CA ARG A 187 -6.28 29.73 11.97
C ARG A 187 -7.55 28.91 12.16
N LEU A 188 -7.47 27.86 12.95
CA LEU A 188 -8.61 26.98 13.25
C LEU A 188 -9.36 27.40 14.51
N GLY A 189 -8.89 28.41 15.24
CA GLY A 189 -9.46 28.81 16.53
C GLY A 189 -9.45 27.68 17.56
N ILE A 190 -8.34 26.94 17.64
CA ILE A 190 -8.09 25.89 18.65
C ILE A 190 -6.83 26.23 19.46
N ASP A 191 -6.71 25.63 20.63
CA ASP A 191 -5.66 25.94 21.61
C ASP A 191 -4.35 25.22 21.27
N ALA A 192 -3.30 25.97 20.91
CA ALA A 192 -2.03 25.38 20.50
C ALA A 192 -1.31 24.63 21.63
N ASP A 193 -1.62 24.89 22.90
CA ASP A 193 -0.93 24.29 24.03
C ASP A 193 -1.53 22.94 24.46
N ARG A 194 -2.66 22.54 23.86
CA ARG A 194 -3.29 21.23 24.10
C ARG A 194 -2.79 20.17 23.14
N PRO A 195 -2.73 18.89 23.56
CA PRO A 195 -2.50 17.79 22.64
C PRO A 195 -3.47 17.83 21.47
N THR A 196 -2.99 17.58 20.26
CA THR A 196 -3.83 17.60 19.05
C THR A 196 -3.83 16.23 18.38
N ILE A 197 -5.03 15.66 18.26
CA ILE A 197 -5.29 14.34 17.68
C ILE A 197 -5.81 14.51 16.25
N ALA A 198 -5.13 13.92 15.27
CA ALA A 198 -5.58 13.93 13.87
C ALA A 198 -6.23 12.59 13.50
N VAL A 199 -7.41 12.62 12.90
CA VAL A 199 -8.18 11.44 12.47
C VAL A 199 -8.33 11.47 10.95
N PHE A 200 -7.94 10.41 10.25
CA PHE A 200 -7.94 10.41 8.78
C PHE A 200 -8.09 9.03 8.13
N ARG A 201 -8.39 9.06 6.83
CA ARG A 201 -8.52 7.91 5.91
C ARG A 201 -9.69 6.99 6.24
N HIS A 202 -10.70 7.48 6.97
CA HIS A 202 -11.91 6.69 7.18
C HIS A 202 -12.66 6.58 5.85
N THR A 203 -12.94 5.35 5.46
CA THR A 203 -13.83 5.07 4.32
C THR A 203 -15.20 4.75 4.89
N PRO A 204 -16.27 5.43 4.46
CA PRO A 204 -17.63 5.08 4.87
C PRO A 204 -17.90 3.57 4.73
N ASP A 205 -18.67 3.02 5.65
CA ASP A 205 -19.03 1.59 5.74
C ASP A 205 -17.87 0.63 6.06
N ARG A 206 -16.67 1.14 6.40
CA ARG A 206 -15.54 0.34 6.89
C ARG A 206 -15.09 0.82 8.26
N ASP A 207 -14.76 -0.11 9.14
CA ASP A 207 -14.24 0.16 10.49
C ASP A 207 -15.12 1.13 11.30
N THR A 208 -16.43 1.16 10.99
CA THR A 208 -17.39 2.16 11.47
C THR A 208 -17.51 2.16 12.99
N GLU A 209 -17.46 0.98 13.62
CA GLU A 209 -17.52 0.87 15.08
C GLU A 209 -16.36 1.62 15.77
N LEU A 210 -15.15 1.53 15.22
CA LEU A 210 -13.98 2.23 15.76
C LEU A 210 -13.96 3.71 15.39
N PHE A 211 -14.49 4.07 14.21
CA PHE A 211 -14.66 5.47 13.83
C PHE A 211 -15.67 6.17 14.75
N ASP A 212 -16.85 5.59 14.94
CA ASP A 212 -17.89 6.10 15.85
C ASP A 212 -17.36 6.20 17.29
N ALA A 213 -16.64 5.18 17.75
CA ALA A 213 -15.99 5.24 19.06
C ALA A 213 -14.96 6.38 19.20
N THR A 214 -14.28 6.75 18.10
CA THR A 214 -13.37 7.90 18.05
C THR A 214 -14.15 9.22 18.12
N VAL A 215 -15.23 9.34 17.36
CA VAL A 215 -16.09 10.54 17.33
C VAL A 215 -16.75 10.76 18.69
N ASP A 216 -17.32 9.72 19.28
CA ASP A 216 -17.93 9.76 20.62
C ASP A 216 -16.92 10.20 21.68
N TYR A 217 -15.71 9.63 21.65
CA TYR A 217 -14.66 9.99 22.58
C TYR A 217 -14.24 11.44 22.40
N ALA A 218 -14.07 11.90 21.16
CA ALA A 218 -13.72 13.29 20.85
C ALA A 218 -14.78 14.29 21.29
N ALA A 219 -16.06 13.92 21.20
CA ALA A 219 -17.17 14.76 21.63
C ALA A 219 -17.23 14.92 23.16
N ALA A 220 -16.83 13.89 23.91
CA ALA A 220 -16.80 13.88 25.37
C ALA A 220 -15.47 14.40 25.96
N ASP A 221 -14.37 14.32 25.19
CA ASP A 221 -13.05 14.72 25.66
C ASP A 221 -12.87 16.23 25.64
N GLU A 222 -12.48 16.75 26.81
CA GLU A 222 -12.19 18.15 26.99
C GLU A 222 -10.71 18.50 27.00
N SER A 223 -9.84 17.50 26.91
CA SER A 223 -8.40 17.67 27.16
C SER A 223 -7.55 17.85 25.90
N ALA A 224 -8.05 17.47 24.73
CA ALA A 224 -7.34 17.59 23.46
C ALA A 224 -8.09 18.44 22.40
N ASN A 225 -7.36 18.82 21.35
CA ASN A 225 -7.93 19.26 20.08
C ASN A 225 -8.10 18.07 19.14
N TRP A 226 -9.11 18.13 18.27
CA TRP A 226 -9.44 17.06 17.34
C TRP A 226 -9.54 17.57 15.91
N LEU A 227 -8.70 17.02 15.03
CA LEU A 227 -8.63 17.35 13.61
C LEU A 227 -9.13 16.17 12.79
N PHE A 228 -10.37 16.23 12.32
CA PHE A 228 -10.92 15.22 11.43
C PHE A 228 -10.70 15.62 9.96
N HIS A 229 -10.07 14.74 9.19
CA HIS A 229 -9.97 14.91 7.74
C HIS A 229 -11.25 14.50 7.02
N ASP A 230 -11.99 13.56 7.61
CA ASP A 230 -13.27 13.08 7.12
C ASP A 230 -14.43 13.85 7.80
N PRO A 231 -15.58 14.05 7.14
CA PRO A 231 -16.67 14.83 7.72
C PRO A 231 -17.24 14.20 9.00
N VAL A 232 -17.38 15.01 10.07
CA VAL A 232 -18.04 14.62 11.32
C VAL A 232 -18.95 15.75 11.84
N PRO A 233 -19.93 15.47 12.72
CA PRO A 233 -20.73 16.49 13.37
C PRO A 233 -19.87 17.36 14.31
N ALA A 234 -19.29 18.44 13.78
CA ALA A 234 -18.43 19.35 14.55
C ALA A 234 -19.16 20.58 15.12
N ALA A 235 -20.41 20.83 14.69
CA ALA A 235 -21.18 21.99 15.11
C ALA A 235 -21.45 21.95 16.63
N GLY A 236 -21.11 23.04 17.33
CA GLY A 236 -21.25 23.13 18.78
C GLY A 236 -20.07 22.60 19.59
N HIS A 237 -19.08 21.96 18.96
CA HIS A 237 -17.88 21.46 19.64
C HIS A 237 -16.69 22.41 19.43
N PRO A 238 -16.25 23.18 20.45
CA PRO A 238 -15.21 24.20 20.27
C PRO A 238 -13.83 23.63 19.91
N ARG A 239 -13.60 22.34 20.10
CA ARG A 239 -12.29 21.67 19.93
C ARG A 239 -12.21 20.70 18.74
N ILE A 240 -13.34 20.43 18.09
CA ILE A 240 -13.42 19.54 16.92
C ILE A 240 -13.39 20.39 15.65
N ARG A 241 -12.51 20.06 14.71
CA ARG A 241 -12.42 20.72 13.40
C ARG A 241 -12.37 19.69 12.29
N CYS A 242 -13.25 19.87 11.30
CA CYS A 242 -13.17 19.16 10.03
C CYS A 242 -12.24 19.95 9.10
N VAL A 243 -11.03 19.43 8.85
CA VAL A 243 -9.99 20.14 8.09
C VAL A 243 -9.94 19.75 6.61
N GLY A 244 -10.53 18.62 6.21
CA GLY A 244 -10.59 18.20 4.80
C GLY A 244 -9.26 18.36 4.05
N ALA A 245 -9.32 18.82 2.80
CA ALA A 245 -8.14 19.18 1.99
C ALA A 245 -7.68 20.64 2.17
N THR A 246 -8.13 21.35 3.21
CA THR A 246 -7.89 22.80 3.36
C THR A 246 -6.52 23.14 3.95
N LEU A 247 -5.84 22.16 4.52
CA LEU A 247 -4.50 22.30 5.10
C LEU A 247 -3.46 21.60 4.22
N SER A 248 -2.29 22.20 4.10
CA SER A 248 -1.14 21.50 3.53
C SER A 248 -0.69 20.36 4.47
N THR A 249 -0.10 19.32 3.90
CA THR A 249 0.55 18.22 4.63
C THR A 249 1.51 18.73 5.70
N THR A 250 2.31 19.74 5.37
CA THR A 250 3.22 20.41 6.31
C THR A 250 2.49 21.01 7.50
N MET A 251 1.39 21.73 7.26
CA MET A 251 0.61 22.35 8.33
C MET A 251 -0.06 21.28 9.20
N SER A 252 -0.76 20.31 8.59
CA SER A 252 -1.51 19.28 9.33
C SER A 252 -0.59 18.49 10.28
N TRP A 253 0.54 18.00 9.77
CA TRP A 253 1.45 17.19 10.58
C TRP A 253 2.31 18.01 11.54
N SER A 254 2.44 19.33 11.34
CA SER A 254 3.06 20.19 12.35
C SER A 254 2.20 20.35 13.61
N MET A 255 0.88 20.33 13.43
CA MET A 255 -0.08 20.42 14.54
C MET A 255 -0.36 19.07 15.19
N THR A 256 -0.12 17.95 14.52
CA THR A 256 -0.48 16.63 15.04
C THR A 256 0.52 16.15 16.09
N ASP A 257 0.03 15.71 17.25
CA ASP A 257 0.83 15.05 18.29
C ASP A 257 0.60 13.54 18.31
N VAL A 258 -0.62 13.10 18.02
CA VAL A 258 -1.01 11.70 17.85
C VAL A 258 -2.00 11.61 16.70
N ALA A 259 -1.90 10.53 15.93
CA ALA A 259 -2.81 10.27 14.83
C ALA A 259 -3.67 9.01 15.08
N VAL A 260 -4.90 9.03 14.58
CA VAL A 260 -5.78 7.87 14.44
C VAL A 260 -5.97 7.63 12.94
N ALA A 261 -5.50 6.48 12.47
CA ALA A 261 -5.52 6.15 11.05
C ALA A 261 -6.49 4.99 10.75
N PHE A 262 -7.32 5.17 9.73
CA PHE A 262 -8.22 4.15 9.18
C PHE A 262 -7.69 3.51 7.88
N GLY A 263 -6.37 3.45 7.77
CA GLY A 263 -5.62 2.92 6.64
C GLY A 263 -4.12 3.03 6.92
N ASP A 264 -3.26 2.54 6.01
CA ASP A 264 -1.81 2.64 6.19
C ASP A 264 -1.34 4.07 6.49
N SER A 265 -0.31 4.23 7.33
CA SER A 265 0.23 5.53 7.70
C SER A 265 1.75 5.54 7.76
N ASP A 266 2.36 6.59 7.21
CA ASP A 266 3.81 6.80 7.19
C ASP A 266 4.27 7.62 8.42
N LEU A 267 3.33 8.22 9.14
CA LEU A 267 3.58 9.14 10.26
C LEU A 267 4.48 8.56 11.37
N PRO A 268 4.37 7.27 11.75
CA PRO A 268 5.27 6.70 12.77
C PRO A 268 6.73 6.67 12.30
N GLY A 269 6.98 6.51 10.99
CA GLY A 269 8.33 6.58 10.41
C GLY A 269 8.93 8.00 10.51
N PHE A 270 8.08 9.02 10.58
CA PHE A 270 8.44 10.43 10.77
C PHE A 270 8.51 10.84 12.24
N GLY A 271 8.13 9.95 13.16
CA GLY A 271 8.15 10.19 14.61
C GLY A 271 6.83 10.66 15.21
N ILE A 272 5.73 10.65 14.45
CA ILE A 272 4.39 10.97 14.96
C ILE A 272 3.67 9.64 15.30
N PRO A 273 3.31 9.39 16.57
CA PRO A 273 2.63 8.17 16.99
C PRO A 273 1.27 8.01 16.30
N VAL A 274 0.93 6.76 15.98
CA VAL A 274 -0.36 6.40 15.36
C VAL A 274 -1.04 5.29 16.15
N ILE A 275 -2.33 5.47 16.38
CA ILE A 275 -3.29 4.42 16.71
C ILE A 275 -3.93 4.00 15.38
N GLN A 276 -3.63 2.79 14.93
CA GLN A 276 -4.08 2.22 13.67
C GLN A 276 -5.45 1.55 13.90
N ALA A 277 -6.52 2.34 13.79
CA ALA A 277 -7.88 1.89 14.07
C ALA A 277 -8.53 1.14 12.90
N GLY A 278 -8.18 1.46 11.66
CA GLY A 278 -8.67 0.74 10.48
C GLY A 278 -7.64 -0.23 9.89
N TRP A 279 -8.10 -1.03 8.93
CA TRP A 279 -7.24 -2.01 8.26
C TRP A 279 -6.01 -1.39 7.60
N ALA A 280 -4.84 -1.97 7.84
CA ALA A 280 -3.57 -1.57 7.21
C ALA A 280 -2.73 -2.81 6.87
N GLU A 281 -2.08 -2.78 5.70
CA GLU A 281 -1.24 -3.88 5.21
C GLU A 281 -0.15 -4.24 6.24
N GLY A 282 0.48 -3.21 6.82
CA GLY A 282 1.54 -3.37 7.82
C GLY A 282 1.06 -3.35 9.27
N GLY A 283 -0.23 -3.51 9.53
CA GLY A 283 -0.81 -3.37 10.87
C GLY A 283 -0.14 -4.24 11.92
N ALA A 284 0.31 -5.45 11.56
CA ALA A 284 0.98 -6.38 12.46
C ALA A 284 2.52 -6.29 12.49
N CYS A 285 3.13 -5.28 11.83
CA CYS A 285 4.60 -5.09 11.84
C CYS A 285 5.12 -4.39 13.11
N GLY A 286 4.23 -4.03 14.04
CA GLY A 286 4.58 -3.33 15.28
C GLY A 286 4.98 -1.87 15.08
N ALA A 287 4.54 -1.23 13.99
CA ALA A 287 4.83 0.18 13.69
C ALA A 287 3.85 1.17 14.36
N ALA A 288 2.68 0.70 14.80
CA ALA A 288 1.59 1.48 15.38
C ALA A 288 0.87 0.65 16.45
N HIS A 289 0.05 1.30 17.29
CA HIS A 289 -0.85 0.59 18.20
C HIS A 289 -2.10 0.18 17.45
N VAL A 290 -2.47 -1.11 17.47
CA VAL A 290 -3.67 -1.62 16.83
C VAL A 290 -4.66 -2.03 17.93
N PRO A 291 -5.81 -1.34 18.10
CA PRO A 291 -6.82 -1.76 19.06
C PRO A 291 -7.55 -3.00 18.57
N GLY A 292 -7.79 -3.97 19.46
CA GLY A 292 -8.64 -5.14 19.19
C GLY A 292 -10.12 -4.92 19.50
N SER A 293 -10.50 -3.76 20.08
CA SER A 293 -11.89 -3.42 20.42
C SER A 293 -12.08 -1.91 20.60
N PRO A 294 -13.32 -1.40 20.53
CA PRO A 294 -13.62 0.00 20.85
C PRO A 294 -13.23 0.40 22.28
N TYR A 295 -13.32 -0.51 23.24
CA TYR A 295 -12.90 -0.27 24.61
C TYR A 295 -11.39 -0.04 24.70
N GLU A 296 -10.60 -0.93 24.07
CA GLU A 296 -9.15 -0.77 24.00
C GLU A 296 -8.76 0.50 23.24
N HIS A 297 -9.47 0.82 22.16
CA HIS A 297 -9.27 2.04 21.39
C HIS A 297 -9.42 3.30 22.25
N ARG A 298 -10.52 3.41 23.02
CA ARG A 298 -10.73 4.53 23.94
C ARG A 298 -9.65 4.61 25.01
N ARG A 299 -9.18 3.47 25.53
CA ARG A 299 -8.07 3.44 26.49
C ARG A 299 -6.77 3.94 25.87
N LEU A 300 -6.44 3.51 24.65
CA LEU A 300 -5.26 3.98 23.92
C LEU A 300 -5.32 5.49 23.64
N LEU A 301 -6.48 6.03 23.30
CA LEU A 301 -6.69 7.48 23.13
C LEU A 301 -6.44 8.23 24.44
N ALA A 302 -7.06 7.79 25.55
CA ALA A 302 -6.88 8.38 26.86
C ALA A 302 -5.40 8.38 27.29
N ASP A 303 -4.74 7.22 27.16
CA ASP A 303 -3.33 7.05 27.50
C ASP A 303 -2.43 7.96 26.65
N ALA A 304 -2.70 8.07 25.34
CA ALA A 304 -1.91 8.89 24.42
C ALA A 304 -2.06 10.39 24.70
N ILE A 305 -3.29 10.86 24.99
CA ILE A 305 -3.56 12.26 25.35
C ILE A 305 -2.88 12.61 26.68
N ALA A 306 -3.02 11.75 27.69
CA ALA A 306 -2.43 11.95 29.01
C ALA A 306 -0.89 12.01 28.95
N LYS A 307 -0.25 11.14 28.15
CA LYS A 307 1.20 11.17 27.92
C LYS A 307 1.65 12.45 27.23
N GLN A 308 0.94 12.87 26.16
CA GLN A 308 1.28 14.11 25.46
C GLN A 308 1.11 15.34 26.33
N ALA A 309 0.07 15.40 27.16
CA ALA A 309 -0.12 16.50 28.11
C ALA A 309 1.04 16.63 29.12
N LYS A 310 1.74 15.52 29.42
CA LYS A 310 2.93 15.49 30.28
C LYS A 310 4.25 15.70 29.52
N GLY A 311 4.21 15.77 28.18
CA GLY A 311 5.41 15.79 27.34
C GLY A 311 6.14 14.45 27.26
N GLU A 312 5.47 13.35 27.59
CA GLU A 312 6.03 11.99 27.53
C GLU A 312 5.93 11.42 26.10
N PRO A 313 6.95 10.68 25.63
CA PRO A 313 6.90 10.06 24.30
C PRO A 313 5.83 8.96 24.26
N VAL A 314 4.91 9.07 23.32
CA VAL A 314 3.94 8.00 23.01
C VAL A 314 4.57 6.92 22.14
N LEU A 315 5.42 7.30 21.18
CA LEU A 315 6.12 6.40 20.26
C LEU A 315 7.46 5.95 20.86
N GLY A 316 7.61 4.64 21.08
CA GLY A 316 8.88 4.06 21.55
C GLY A 316 9.97 4.02 20.46
N PRO A 317 11.26 3.92 20.84
CA PRO A 317 12.37 3.86 19.88
C PRO A 317 12.28 2.64 18.94
N GLU A 318 11.92 1.48 19.46
CA GLU A 318 11.72 0.26 18.66
C GLU A 318 10.57 0.44 17.66
N GLN A 319 9.43 0.99 18.11
CA GLN A 319 8.25 1.21 17.27
C GLN A 319 8.55 2.18 16.11
N ARG A 320 9.37 3.21 16.36
CA ARG A 320 9.86 4.12 15.32
C ARG A 320 10.78 3.40 14.32
N GLU A 321 11.67 2.53 14.79
CA GLU A 321 12.54 1.74 13.91
C GLU A 321 11.72 0.77 13.05
N ARG A 322 10.77 0.06 13.66
CA ARG A 322 9.80 -0.81 12.97
C ARG A 322 9.02 -0.04 11.90
N ALA A 323 8.56 1.17 12.22
CA ALA A 323 7.87 2.02 11.26
C ALA A 323 8.76 2.45 10.08
N ARG A 324 10.04 2.76 10.32
CA ARG A 324 10.99 3.10 9.26
C ARG A 324 11.28 1.91 8.35
N LEU A 325 11.45 0.73 8.94
CA LEU A 325 11.65 -0.52 8.19
C LEU A 325 10.41 -0.91 7.40
N TRP A 326 9.21 -0.80 7.98
CA TRP A 326 7.95 -1.04 7.26
C TRP A 326 7.79 -0.07 6.09
N LEU A 327 8.04 1.22 6.30
CA LEU A 327 8.00 2.23 5.25
C LEU A 327 8.98 1.89 4.10
N TRP A 328 10.19 1.48 4.45
CA TRP A 328 11.18 1.02 3.47
C TRP A 328 10.74 -0.26 2.75
N LEU A 329 10.23 -1.25 3.47
CA LEU A 329 9.77 -2.51 2.90
C LEU A 329 8.64 -2.23 1.90
N ARG A 330 7.64 -1.45 2.29
CA ARG A 330 6.52 -1.10 1.42
C ARG A 330 6.92 -0.20 0.24
N ARG A 331 7.89 0.71 0.37
CA ARG A 331 8.25 1.60 -0.76
C ARG A 331 9.40 1.07 -1.64
N CYS A 332 10.17 0.11 -1.16
CA CYS A 332 11.39 -0.35 -1.84
C CYS A 332 11.62 -1.86 -1.74
N GLY A 333 11.43 -2.46 -0.55
CA GLY A 333 11.72 -3.88 -0.34
C GLY A 333 10.71 -4.80 -1.04
N SER A 334 9.48 -4.35 -1.24
CA SER A 334 8.37 -5.05 -1.91
C SER A 334 8.00 -4.47 -3.27
N ASP A 335 8.63 -3.36 -3.67
CA ASP A 335 8.49 -2.81 -5.02
C ASP A 335 9.54 -3.45 -5.94
N VAL A 336 9.10 -4.38 -6.78
CA VAL A 336 9.98 -5.13 -7.67
C VAL A 336 10.21 -4.34 -8.94
N PRO A 337 11.46 -3.91 -9.21
CA PRO A 337 11.78 -3.26 -10.47
C PRO A 337 11.62 -4.27 -11.61
N SER A 338 11.01 -3.82 -12.70
CA SER A 338 10.77 -4.62 -13.88
C SER A 338 11.09 -3.78 -15.12
N GLN A 339 11.76 -4.40 -16.08
CA GLN A 339 11.97 -3.83 -17.40
C GLN A 339 10.70 -3.96 -18.25
N LEU A 340 9.81 -4.91 -17.93
CA LEU A 340 8.51 -5.06 -18.60
C LEU A 340 7.53 -3.93 -18.28
N LEU A 341 7.58 -3.39 -17.06
CA LEU A 341 6.59 -2.43 -16.57
C LEU A 341 7.23 -1.07 -16.29
N PRO A 342 6.75 0.03 -16.90
CA PRO A 342 7.16 1.35 -16.51
C PRO A 342 6.75 1.69 -15.06
N HIS A 343 7.49 2.63 -14.47
CA HIS A 343 7.13 3.21 -13.17
C HIS A 343 5.80 3.98 -13.26
N TRP A 344 5.03 4.01 -12.17
CA TRP A 344 3.69 4.62 -12.14
C TRP A 344 3.66 6.10 -12.55
N GLU A 345 4.72 6.83 -12.22
CA GLU A 345 4.87 8.27 -12.45
C GLU A 345 5.00 8.65 -13.93
N GLN A 346 5.13 7.68 -14.84
CA GLN A 346 5.11 7.94 -16.29
C GLN A 346 3.74 8.42 -16.79
N ALA A 347 2.67 8.29 -15.98
CA ALA A 347 1.35 8.89 -16.19
C ALA A 347 0.87 8.83 -17.66
N ASP A 348 0.72 9.98 -18.32
CA ASP A 348 0.20 10.08 -19.70
C ASP A 348 1.10 9.39 -20.73
N ASP A 349 2.40 9.24 -20.45
CA ASP A 349 3.36 8.57 -21.32
C ASP A 349 3.42 7.05 -21.11
N TYR A 350 2.62 6.49 -20.20
CA TYR A 350 2.74 5.10 -19.78
C TYR A 350 2.58 4.10 -20.92
N ALA A 351 1.59 4.28 -21.80
CA ALA A 351 1.37 3.39 -22.94
C ALA A 351 2.57 3.37 -23.89
N ARG A 352 3.16 4.54 -24.14
CA ARG A 352 4.35 4.70 -24.98
C ARG A 352 5.57 4.05 -24.34
N ALA A 353 5.81 4.33 -23.05
CA ALA A 353 6.92 3.74 -22.30
C ALA A 353 6.80 2.21 -22.24
N LEU A 354 5.60 1.68 -21.98
CA LEU A 354 5.33 0.26 -21.96
C LEU A 354 5.61 -0.38 -23.33
N ALA A 355 5.16 0.23 -24.43
CA ALA A 355 5.44 -0.27 -25.77
C ALA A 355 6.94 -0.30 -26.10
N VAL A 356 7.72 0.69 -25.64
CA VAL A 356 9.18 0.72 -25.82
C VAL A 356 9.83 -0.40 -25.00
N ASN A 357 9.48 -0.50 -23.72
CA ASN A 357 9.99 -1.53 -22.82
C ASN A 357 9.81 -2.95 -23.40
N LEU A 358 8.58 -3.27 -23.83
CA LEU A 358 8.23 -4.59 -24.37
C LEU A 358 8.96 -4.95 -25.67
N ARG A 359 9.49 -3.98 -26.42
CA ARG A 359 10.26 -4.25 -27.66
C ARG A 359 11.72 -4.61 -27.39
N HIS A 360 12.23 -4.26 -26.23
CA HIS A 360 13.68 -4.32 -25.94
C HIS A 360 14.03 -5.24 -24.79
N VAL A 361 13.04 -5.71 -24.04
CA VAL A 361 13.22 -6.63 -22.92
C VAL A 361 13.19 -8.09 -23.38
N GLU A 362 14.10 -8.90 -22.84
CA GLU A 362 14.02 -10.35 -22.88
C GLU A 362 13.18 -10.80 -21.67
N PRO A 363 11.92 -11.27 -21.85
CA PRO A 363 11.01 -11.44 -20.71
C PRO A 363 11.54 -12.41 -19.65
N GLY A 364 12.17 -13.50 -20.06
CA GLY A 364 12.73 -14.48 -19.12
C GLY A 364 13.86 -13.95 -18.23
N GLY A 365 14.48 -12.83 -18.59
CA GLY A 365 15.51 -12.16 -17.80
C GLY A 365 14.98 -11.13 -16.81
N ASP A 366 13.67 -10.85 -16.80
CA ASP A 366 13.09 -9.82 -15.93
C ASP A 366 13.08 -10.27 -14.45
N PRO A 367 13.52 -9.42 -13.50
CA PRO A 367 13.53 -9.75 -12.07
C PRO A 367 12.16 -10.16 -11.50
N LEU A 368 11.07 -9.73 -12.16
CA LEU A 368 9.71 -10.09 -11.79
C LEU A 368 9.50 -11.61 -11.70
N TYR A 369 9.95 -12.38 -12.69
CA TYR A 369 9.69 -13.82 -12.72
C TYR A 369 10.36 -14.54 -11.55
N ALA A 370 11.58 -14.13 -11.21
CA ALA A 370 12.27 -14.67 -10.04
C ALA A 370 11.55 -14.29 -8.74
N ALA A 371 11.03 -13.07 -8.63
CA ALA A 371 10.27 -12.63 -7.45
C ALA A 371 8.92 -13.37 -7.32
N VAL A 372 8.17 -13.53 -8.41
CA VAL A 372 6.90 -14.29 -8.42
C VAL A 372 7.15 -15.75 -8.06
N ARG A 373 8.20 -16.37 -8.62
CA ARG A 373 8.58 -17.74 -8.28
C ARG A 373 8.91 -17.89 -6.79
N ARG A 374 9.74 -17.01 -6.21
CA ARG A 374 10.06 -17.03 -4.77
C ARG A 374 8.79 -16.92 -3.92
N MET A 375 7.97 -15.91 -4.22
CA MET A 375 6.71 -15.67 -3.51
C MET A 375 5.82 -16.92 -3.54
N TRP A 376 5.72 -17.57 -4.69
CA TRP A 376 4.88 -18.74 -4.90
C TRP A 376 5.43 -20.00 -4.22
N GLU A 377 6.69 -20.35 -4.44
CA GLU A 377 7.33 -21.56 -3.91
C GLU A 377 7.43 -21.54 -2.40
N ARG A 378 7.70 -20.38 -1.82
CA ARG A 378 7.87 -20.20 -0.37
C ARG A 378 6.59 -19.75 0.33
N ARG A 379 5.51 -19.54 -0.43
CA ARG A 379 4.23 -19.05 0.07
C ARG A 379 4.38 -17.73 0.85
N GLU A 380 5.21 -16.81 0.33
CA GLU A 380 5.44 -15.50 0.94
C GLU A 380 4.20 -14.61 0.73
N PRO A 381 3.81 -13.79 1.72
CA PRO A 381 2.57 -13.00 1.67
C PRO A 381 2.67 -11.77 0.75
N MET A 382 3.87 -11.47 0.25
CA MET A 382 4.11 -10.32 -0.61
C MET A 382 5.23 -10.59 -1.59
N LEU A 383 5.20 -9.87 -2.70
CA LEU A 383 6.30 -9.81 -3.64
C LEU A 383 7.47 -9.06 -3.01
N THR A 384 8.69 -9.62 -3.11
CA THR A 384 9.90 -9.03 -2.52
C THR A 384 10.97 -8.81 -3.59
N ARG A 385 11.58 -7.62 -3.58
CA ARG A 385 12.71 -7.26 -4.45
C ARG A 385 13.98 -8.03 -4.08
N PHE A 386 14.22 -8.19 -2.78
CA PHE A 386 15.37 -8.88 -2.24
C PHE A 386 14.97 -10.27 -1.76
N ASP A 387 15.90 -11.22 -1.83
CA ASP A 387 15.71 -12.50 -1.17
C ASP A 387 16.05 -12.36 0.32
N PHE A 388 15.06 -12.18 1.18
CA PHE A 388 15.27 -12.04 2.62
C PHE A 388 15.64 -13.36 3.32
N HIS A 389 15.66 -14.49 2.61
CA HIS A 389 16.20 -15.75 3.12
C HIS A 389 17.71 -15.88 2.89
N ASP A 390 18.29 -15.03 2.04
CA ASP A 390 19.72 -14.98 1.77
C ASP A 390 20.32 -13.65 2.27
N PRO A 391 21.05 -13.64 3.39
CA PRO A 391 21.71 -12.44 3.89
C PRO A 391 22.64 -11.77 2.85
N ALA A 392 23.21 -12.53 1.91
CA ALA A 392 24.06 -11.98 0.86
C ALA A 392 23.28 -11.06 -0.09
N ALA A 393 21.99 -11.31 -0.31
CA ALA A 393 21.13 -10.48 -1.14
C ALA A 393 20.89 -9.08 -0.56
N LEU A 394 21.13 -8.89 0.74
CA LEU A 394 20.95 -7.62 1.44
C LEU A 394 22.26 -6.81 1.57
N ILE A 395 23.43 -7.41 1.32
CA ILE A 395 24.74 -6.75 1.46
C ILE A 395 24.83 -5.41 0.67
N PRO A 396 24.31 -5.30 -0.58
CA PRO A 396 24.36 -4.04 -1.31
C PRO A 396 23.68 -2.87 -0.58
N LEU A 397 22.72 -3.14 0.33
CA LEU A 397 22.01 -2.11 1.10
C LEU A 397 22.89 -1.46 2.17
N GLY A 398 23.84 -2.21 2.73
CA GLY A 398 24.77 -1.72 3.76
C GLY A 398 25.93 -0.89 3.20
N ASN A 399 26.28 -1.09 1.93
CA ASN A 399 27.42 -0.45 1.28
C ASN A 399 27.07 0.85 0.52
N ALA A 400 25.78 1.11 0.30
CA ALA A 400 25.32 2.40 -0.21
C ALA A 400 25.45 3.45 0.90
N ARG A 401 26.61 4.11 1.01
CA ARG A 401 26.82 5.28 1.86
C ARG A 401 26.38 6.54 1.15
#